data_AF-A0A1E5SYM5-F1
#
_entry.id   AF-A0A1E5SYM5-F1
#
_cell.length_a   1.000
_cell.length_b   1.000
_cell.length_c   1.000
_cell.angle_alpha   90.00
_cell.angle_beta   90.00
_cell.angle_gamma   90.00
#
_symmetry.space_group_name_H-M   'P 1'
#
loop_
_entity.id
_entity.type
_entity.pdbx_description
1 polymer ?
#
loop_
_entity_poly.entity_id
_entity_poly.type
_entity_poly.pdbx_seq_one_letter_code
_entity_poly.pdbx_strand_id
1 'polypeptide(L)'
;MMKDLDKISPGLKKELEFSNKQFNEWLSNLDTEVADLDEDVKSRKRTALILKIIVGVSGLVIASGFLKELDIVVQIIGFVVLLIKLIEEIFANLDKLLSIVAAKNAFSRVRREVVKIHTTKLGPILGLKESDQEAAVRKIIDLQADLIKILIEIDNEIKTSLENKNYELLGRLSLEEKD
;
A
#
# COMPACT_ATOMS: atom_id res chain seq x y z
N MET A 1 -6.67 25.06 20.51
CA MET A 1 -7.92 25.83 20.70
C MET A 1 -9.00 24.88 21.17
N MET A 2 -9.29 24.84 22.48
CA MET A 2 -10.20 23.84 23.07
C MET A 2 -10.88 24.39 24.34
N LYS A 3 -11.24 25.69 24.33
CA LYS A 3 -11.66 26.42 25.54
C LYS A 3 -13.18 26.63 25.73
N ASP A 4 -14.02 26.16 24.82
CA ASP A 4 -15.49 26.29 24.96
C ASP A 4 -16.18 24.95 24.72
N LEU A 5 -16.11 24.05 25.72
CA LEU A 5 -16.91 22.81 25.82
C LEU A 5 -17.74 22.79 27.11
N ASP A 6 -17.80 23.90 27.87
CA ASP A 6 -18.36 23.96 29.22
C ASP A 6 -19.90 23.82 29.28
N LYS A 7 -20.58 23.85 28.12
CA LYS A 7 -22.05 23.68 28.02
C LYS A 7 -22.49 22.29 27.52
N ILE A 8 -21.57 21.35 27.34
CA ILE A 8 -21.86 20.05 26.73
C ILE A 8 -21.84 18.97 27.81
N SER A 9 -22.79 18.02 27.75
CA SER A 9 -22.81 16.92 28.72
C SER A 9 -21.47 16.15 28.79
N PRO A 10 -21.03 15.72 30.00
CA PRO A 10 -19.78 14.98 30.17
C PRO A 10 -19.70 13.69 29.35
N GLY A 11 -20.84 13.05 29.09
CA GLY A 11 -20.94 11.86 28.24
C GLY A 11 -20.61 12.16 26.79
N LEU A 12 -21.23 13.20 26.21
CA LEU A 12 -21.01 13.60 24.82
C LEU A 12 -19.58 14.09 24.58
N LYS A 13 -18.94 14.72 25.59
CA LYS A 13 -17.52 15.07 25.54
C LYS A 13 -16.61 13.83 25.42
N LYS A 14 -16.86 12.80 26.23
CA LYS A 14 -16.11 11.53 26.16
C LYS A 14 -16.31 10.83 24.82
N GLU A 15 -17.53 10.85 24.29
CA GLU A 15 -17.87 10.27 22.99
C GLU A 15 -17.13 10.96 21.85
N LEU A 16 -17.08 12.30 21.87
CA LEU A 16 -16.31 13.09 20.92
C LEU A 16 -14.79 12.81 21.02
N GLU A 17 -14.25 12.70 22.24
CA GLU A 17 -12.84 12.35 22.45
C GLU A 17 -12.52 10.95 21.91
N PHE A 18 -13.41 9.99 22.16
CA PHE A 18 -13.28 8.62 21.63
C PHE A 18 -13.35 8.59 20.10
N SER A 19 -14.33 9.28 19.51
CA SER A 19 -14.50 9.38 18.06
C SER A 19 -13.27 10.02 17.39
N ASN A 20 -12.74 11.11 17.96
CA ASN A 20 -11.51 11.74 17.48
C ASN A 20 -10.31 10.79 17.56
N LYS A 21 -10.19 10.04 18.67
CA LYS A 21 -9.11 9.08 18.84
C LYS A 21 -9.18 7.98 17.77
N GLN A 22 -10.35 7.36 17.60
CA GLN A 22 -10.62 6.33 16.59
C GLN A 22 -10.28 6.84 15.18
N PHE A 23 -10.78 8.02 14.82
CA PHE A 23 -10.54 8.60 13.50
C PHE A 23 -9.04 8.87 13.24
N ASN A 24 -8.34 9.44 14.23
CA ASN A 24 -6.90 9.69 14.12
C ASN A 24 -6.09 8.39 14.07
N GLU A 25 -6.50 7.36 14.81
CA GLU A 25 -5.88 6.03 14.77
C GLU A 25 -6.02 5.40 13.38
N TRP A 26 -7.20 5.48 12.77
CA TRP A 26 -7.41 5.02 11.39
C TRP A 26 -6.57 5.79 10.37
N LEU A 27 -6.46 7.11 10.50
CA LEU A 27 -5.58 7.91 9.63
C LEU A 27 -4.10 7.56 9.84
N SER A 28 -3.68 7.30 11.08
CA SER A 28 -2.31 6.88 11.39
C SER A 28 -2.03 5.48 10.82
N ASN A 29 -2.98 4.56 10.89
CA ASN A 29 -2.84 3.22 10.32
C ASN A 29 -2.63 3.30 8.80
N LEU A 30 -3.39 4.15 8.10
CA LEU A 30 -3.15 4.41 6.68
C LEU A 30 -1.75 4.95 6.39
N ASP A 31 -1.24 5.86 7.24
CA ASP A 31 0.12 6.41 7.09
C ASP A 31 1.19 5.32 7.31
N THR A 32 0.98 4.43 8.28
CA THR A 32 1.83 3.25 8.50
C THR A 32 1.80 2.30 7.30
N GLU A 33 0.62 1.95 6.79
CA GLU A 33 0.48 1.09 5.60
C GLU A 33 1.19 1.68 4.37
N VAL A 34 1.09 3.00 4.17
CA VAL A 34 1.82 3.69 3.10
C VAL A 34 3.33 3.65 3.30
N ALA A 35 3.81 3.74 4.55
CA ALA A 35 5.22 3.66 4.89
C ALA A 35 5.77 2.24 4.67
N ASP A 36 5.05 1.22 5.14
CA ASP A 36 5.42 -0.19 4.98
C ASP A 36 5.48 -0.56 3.48
N LEU A 37 4.49 -0.13 2.70
CA LEU A 37 4.51 -0.31 1.24
C LEU A 37 5.66 0.46 0.56
N ASP A 38 6.09 1.60 1.10
CA ASP A 38 7.25 2.34 0.57
C ASP A 38 8.57 1.60 0.85
N GLU A 39 8.72 0.97 2.01
CA GLU A 39 9.85 0.11 2.33
C GLU A 39 9.90 -1.10 1.40
N ASP A 40 8.76 -1.75 1.14
CA ASP A 40 8.63 -2.85 0.19
C ASP A 40 9.03 -2.44 -1.23
N VAL A 41 8.59 -1.25 -1.68
CA VAL A 41 8.99 -0.68 -2.98
C VAL A 41 10.50 -0.48 -3.05
N LYS A 42 11.13 0.06 -2.00
CA LYS A 42 12.59 0.26 -1.95
C LYS A 42 13.33 -1.07 -2.00
N SER A 43 12.89 -2.04 -1.20
CA SER A 43 13.47 -3.40 -1.17
C SER A 43 13.42 -4.05 -2.54
N ARG A 44 12.26 -4.03 -3.22
CA ARG A 44 12.10 -4.61 -4.56
C ARG A 44 12.89 -3.91 -5.65
N LYS A 45 13.03 -2.58 -5.58
CA LYS A 45 13.92 -1.82 -6.48
C LYS A 45 15.37 -2.25 -6.30
N ARG A 46 15.81 -2.52 -5.08
CA ARG A 46 17.15 -3.04 -4.80
C ARG A 46 17.34 -4.45 -5.38
N THR A 47 16.36 -5.34 -5.22
CA THR A 47 16.38 -6.67 -5.85
C THR A 47 16.49 -6.56 -7.38
N ALA A 48 15.69 -5.68 -8.00
CA ALA A 48 15.75 -5.45 -9.45
C ALA A 48 17.12 -4.92 -9.90
N LEU A 49 17.76 -4.06 -9.11
CA LEU A 49 19.12 -3.56 -9.40
C LEU A 49 20.14 -4.71 -9.36
N ILE A 50 20.09 -5.57 -8.35
CA ILE A 50 20.98 -6.73 -8.22
C ILE A 50 20.80 -7.68 -9.41
N LEU A 51 19.55 -8.00 -9.76
CA LEU A 51 19.25 -8.86 -10.90
C LEU A 51 19.80 -8.28 -12.21
N LYS A 52 19.64 -6.97 -12.44
CA LYS A 52 20.23 -6.28 -13.60
C LYS A 52 21.75 -6.39 -13.66
N ILE A 53 22.42 -6.29 -12.51
CA ILE A 53 23.88 -6.44 -12.43
C ILE A 53 24.28 -7.87 -12.79
N ILE A 54 23.58 -8.88 -12.25
CA ILE A 54 23.83 -10.30 -12.58
C ILE A 54 23.69 -10.53 -14.08
N VAL A 55 22.57 -10.11 -14.69
CA VAL A 55 22.34 -10.22 -16.14
C VAL A 55 23.47 -9.55 -16.93
N GLY A 56 23.86 -8.33 -16.55
CA GLY A 56 24.93 -7.59 -17.20
C GLY A 56 26.28 -8.29 -17.14
N VAL A 57 26.66 -8.81 -15.96
CA VAL A 57 27.91 -9.55 -15.76
C VAL A 57 27.89 -10.87 -16.53
N SER A 58 26.79 -11.63 -16.49
CA SER A 58 26.64 -12.87 -17.25
C SER A 58 26.78 -12.63 -18.76
N GLY A 59 26.16 -11.58 -19.29
CA GLY A 59 26.33 -11.19 -20.70
C GLY A 59 27.78 -10.90 -21.07
N LEU A 60 28.54 -10.29 -20.16
CA LEU A 60 29.95 -9.92 -20.36
C LEU A 60 30.88 -11.14 -20.32
N VAL A 61 30.63 -12.09 -19.42
CA VAL A 61 31.36 -13.38 -19.33
C VAL A 61 31.16 -14.22 -20.61
N ILE A 62 29.97 -14.17 -21.20
CA ILE A 62 29.67 -14.89 -22.45
C ILE A 62 30.30 -14.19 -23.65
N ALA A 63 30.12 -12.88 -23.76
CA ALA A 63 30.68 -12.09 -24.85
C ALA A 63 32.22 -12.18 -24.89
N SER A 64 32.87 -12.32 -23.73
CA SER A 64 34.33 -12.51 -23.63
C SER A 64 34.81 -13.92 -23.97
N GLY A 65 33.90 -14.89 -24.16
CA GLY A 65 34.25 -16.25 -24.54
C GLY A 65 34.96 -17.06 -23.47
N PHE A 66 34.77 -16.71 -22.19
CA PHE A 66 35.44 -17.34 -21.04
C PHE A 66 35.10 -18.83 -20.87
N LEU A 67 33.94 -19.28 -21.38
CA LEU A 67 33.41 -20.64 -21.20
C LEU A 67 33.71 -21.62 -22.36
N LYS A 68 34.68 -21.31 -23.22
CA LYS A 68 34.97 -22.09 -24.45
C LYS A 68 35.49 -23.53 -24.23
N GLU A 69 35.92 -23.89 -23.02
CA GLU A 69 36.60 -25.18 -22.73
C GLU A 69 35.69 -26.31 -22.19
N LEU A 70 34.41 -26.03 -21.91
CA LEU A 70 33.46 -27.01 -21.37
C LEU A 70 32.47 -27.47 -22.45
N ASP A 71 31.85 -28.64 -22.28
CA ASP A 71 30.90 -29.24 -23.23
C ASP A 71 29.79 -28.25 -23.62
N ILE A 72 30.00 -27.61 -24.78
CA ILE A 72 29.38 -26.33 -25.17
C ILE A 72 27.86 -26.43 -25.22
N VAL A 73 27.32 -27.58 -25.64
CA VAL A 73 25.88 -27.77 -25.87
C VAL A 73 25.09 -27.84 -24.57
N VAL A 74 25.58 -28.57 -23.57
CA VAL A 74 24.88 -28.71 -22.27
C VAL A 74 24.92 -27.40 -21.48
N GLN A 75 26.03 -26.66 -21.55
CA GLN A 75 26.12 -25.34 -20.93
C GLN A 75 25.24 -24.30 -21.60
N ILE A 76 25.12 -24.30 -22.93
CA ILE A 76 24.23 -23.37 -23.64
C ILE A 76 22.78 -23.63 -23.22
N ILE A 77 22.33 -24.87 -23.21
CA ILE A 77 20.95 -25.21 -22.82
C ILE A 77 20.72 -24.85 -21.34
N GLY A 78 21.61 -25.26 -20.44
CA GLY A 78 21.50 -24.92 -19.02
C GLY A 78 21.52 -23.40 -18.76
N PHE A 79 22.33 -22.66 -19.52
CA PHE A 79 22.41 -21.21 -19.43
C PHE A 79 21.14 -20.52 -19.97
N VAL A 80 20.57 -21.01 -21.07
CA VAL A 80 19.30 -20.49 -21.61
C VAL A 80 18.16 -20.71 -20.61
N VAL A 81 18.07 -21.89 -19.99
CA VAL A 81 17.08 -22.16 -18.92
C VAL A 81 17.29 -21.21 -17.74
N LEU A 82 18.53 -20.99 -17.33
CA LEU A 82 18.85 -20.07 -16.23
C LEU A 82 18.48 -18.63 -16.58
N LEU A 83 18.71 -18.18 -17.82
CA LEU A 83 18.27 -16.87 -18.30
C LEU A 83 16.75 -16.72 -18.33
N ILE A 84 16.02 -17.73 -18.80
CA ILE A 84 14.55 -17.70 -18.84
C ILE A 84 14.01 -17.55 -17.42
N LYS A 85 14.48 -18.38 -16.46
CA LYS A 85 14.10 -18.26 -15.05
C LYS A 85 14.42 -16.90 -14.46
N LEU A 86 15.59 -16.35 -14.78
CA LEU A 86 16.01 -15.05 -14.26
C LEU A 86 15.17 -13.91 -14.85
N ILE A 87 14.73 -14.03 -16.10
CA ILE A 87 13.78 -13.11 -16.74
C ILE A 87 12.38 -13.23 -16.09
N GLU A 88 11.90 -14.44 -15.82
CA GLU A 88 10.63 -14.69 -15.14
C GLU A 88 10.62 -14.11 -13.71
N GLU A 89 11.71 -14.28 -12.96
CA GLU A 89 11.87 -13.65 -11.65
C GLU A 89 11.86 -12.11 -11.73
N ILE A 90 12.50 -11.53 -12.77
CA ILE A 90 12.45 -10.08 -13.01
C ILE A 90 11.02 -9.62 -13.28
N PHE A 91 10.27 -10.32 -14.13
CA PHE A 91 8.88 -9.98 -14.45
C PHE A 91 7.95 -10.15 -13.24
N ALA A 92 8.08 -11.25 -12.48
CA ALA A 92 7.32 -11.47 -11.26
C ALA A 92 7.61 -10.39 -10.21
N ASN A 93 8.88 -9.98 -10.08
CA ASN A 93 9.24 -8.87 -9.20
C ASN A 93 8.66 -7.53 -9.69
N LEU A 94 8.63 -7.28 -11.01
CA LEU A 94 8.05 -6.08 -11.60
C LEU A 94 6.53 -6.02 -11.39
N ASP A 95 5.79 -7.09 -11.65
CA ASP A 95 4.34 -7.15 -11.47
C ASP A 95 3.95 -6.95 -10.00
N LYS A 96 4.70 -7.55 -9.08
CA LYS A 96 4.50 -7.34 -7.65
C LYS A 96 4.83 -5.91 -7.23
N LEU A 97 5.91 -5.33 -7.77
CA LEU A 97 6.26 -3.93 -7.54
C LEU A 97 5.15 -2.99 -8.04
N LEU A 98 4.61 -3.21 -9.24
CA LEU A 98 3.51 -2.41 -9.79
C LEU A 98 2.25 -2.47 -8.91
N SER A 99 1.94 -3.66 -8.40
CA SER A 99 0.77 -3.89 -7.54
C SER A 99 0.92 -3.17 -6.19
N ILE A 100 2.09 -3.25 -5.56
CA ILE A 100 2.40 -2.54 -4.30
C ILE A 100 2.37 -1.02 -4.50
N VAL A 101 2.94 -0.51 -5.61
CA VAL A 101 2.90 0.93 -5.93
C VAL A 101 1.47 1.41 -6.15
N ALA A 102 0.62 0.63 -6.84
CA ALA A 102 -0.78 0.96 -7.04
C ALA A 102 -1.53 1.04 -5.70
N ALA A 103 -1.33 0.07 -4.80
CA ALA A 103 -1.93 0.06 -3.47
C ALA A 103 -1.47 1.27 -2.63
N LYS A 104 -0.16 1.56 -2.61
CA LYS A 104 0.39 2.74 -1.92
C LYS A 104 -0.27 4.05 -2.39
N ASN A 105 -0.42 4.19 -3.71
CA ASN A 105 -1.06 5.36 -4.31
C ASN A 105 -2.55 5.44 -3.98
N ALA A 106 -3.24 4.30 -3.92
CA ALA A 106 -4.64 4.22 -3.51
C ALA A 106 -4.81 4.68 -2.06
N PHE A 107 -4.06 4.11 -1.11
CA PHE A 107 -4.08 4.54 0.30
C PHE A 107 -3.77 6.04 0.45
N SER A 108 -2.75 6.54 -0.25
CA SER A 108 -2.38 7.97 -0.24
C SER A 108 -3.48 8.87 -0.83
N ARG A 109 -4.25 8.38 -1.81
CA ARG A 109 -5.39 9.11 -2.39
C ARG A 109 -6.56 9.17 -1.43
N VAL A 110 -6.92 8.02 -0.84
CA VAL A 110 -8.00 7.88 0.12
C VAL A 110 -7.78 8.78 1.32
N ARG A 111 -6.57 8.78 1.89
CA ARG A 111 -6.20 9.69 2.98
C ARG A 111 -6.46 11.15 2.64
N ARG A 112 -6.02 11.60 1.46
CA ARG A 112 -6.21 12.99 1.00
C ARG A 112 -7.69 13.32 0.83
N GLU A 113 -8.47 12.38 0.31
CA GLU A 113 -9.90 12.55 0.09
C GLU A 113 -10.69 12.60 1.41
N VAL A 114 -10.39 11.69 2.35
CA VAL A 114 -11.01 11.68 3.68
C VAL A 114 -10.71 12.97 4.44
N VAL A 115 -9.45 13.42 4.45
CA VAL A 115 -9.08 14.71 5.07
C VAL A 115 -9.82 15.86 4.39
N LYS A 116 -9.90 15.87 3.06
CA LYS A 116 -10.64 16.90 2.31
C LYS A 116 -12.12 16.92 2.68
N ILE A 117 -12.79 15.76 2.73
CA ILE A 117 -14.21 15.64 3.10
C ILE A 117 -14.41 16.10 4.55
N HIS A 118 -13.55 15.64 5.46
CA HIS A 118 -13.57 16.04 6.87
C HIS A 118 -13.49 17.56 6.98
N THR A 119 -12.46 18.21 6.41
CA THR A 119 -12.28 19.67 6.47
C THR A 119 -13.44 20.42 5.83
N THR A 120 -13.96 19.95 4.68
CA THR A 120 -15.06 20.61 3.97
C THR A 120 -16.36 20.56 4.77
N LYS A 121 -16.68 19.40 5.36
CA LYS A 121 -17.92 19.22 6.13
C LYS A 121 -17.82 19.79 7.55
N LEU A 122 -16.62 19.90 8.11
CA LEU A 122 -16.42 20.45 9.46
C LEU A 122 -16.73 21.94 9.52
N GLY A 123 -16.43 22.71 8.46
CA GLY A 123 -16.66 24.16 8.42
C GLY A 123 -18.12 24.56 8.74
N PRO A 124 -19.12 24.03 8.02
CA PRO A 124 -20.53 24.26 8.32
C PRO A 124 -20.96 23.79 9.72
N ILE A 125 -20.38 22.70 10.23
CA ILE A 125 -20.72 22.16 11.55
C ILE A 125 -20.16 23.06 12.67
N LEU A 126 -18.95 23.60 12.49
CA LEU A 126 -18.36 24.56 13.42
C LEU A 126 -19.15 25.88 13.45
N GLY A 127 -19.76 26.29 12.34
CA GLY A 127 -20.69 27.43 12.30
C GLY A 127 -21.94 27.23 13.18
N LEU A 128 -22.35 25.99 13.44
CA LEU A 128 -23.48 25.68 14.34
C LEU A 128 -23.08 25.76 15.82
N LYS A 129 -21.79 25.83 16.14
CA LYS A 129 -21.29 25.82 17.52
C LYS A 129 -21.72 27.06 18.32
N GLU A 130 -22.00 28.17 17.64
CA GLU A 130 -22.49 29.39 18.28
C GLU A 130 -23.98 29.31 18.66
N SER A 131 -24.76 28.52 17.93
CA SER A 131 -26.21 28.35 18.15
C SER A 131 -26.57 27.12 18.99
N ASP A 132 -25.92 25.97 18.73
CA ASP A 132 -26.20 24.70 19.41
C ASP A 132 -24.95 23.80 19.44
N GLN A 133 -24.26 23.81 20.58
CA GLN A 133 -23.01 23.08 20.76
C GLN A 133 -23.19 21.55 20.79
N GLU A 134 -24.28 21.05 21.37
CA GLU A 134 -24.49 19.60 21.47
C GLU A 134 -24.84 19.01 20.10
N ALA A 135 -25.70 19.68 19.32
CA ALA A 135 -26.00 19.26 17.96
C ALA A 135 -24.77 19.33 17.04
N ALA A 136 -23.93 20.36 17.19
CA ALA A 136 -22.67 20.44 16.46
C ALA A 136 -21.74 19.26 16.78
N VAL A 137 -21.58 18.90 18.06
CA VAL A 137 -20.74 17.76 18.46
C VAL A 137 -21.27 16.44 17.92
N ARG A 138 -22.58 16.20 18.00
CA ARG A 138 -23.20 14.98 17.42
C ARG A 138 -22.90 14.86 15.93
N LYS A 139 -23.06 15.96 15.17
CA LYS A 139 -22.73 15.98 13.74
C LYS A 139 -21.26 15.71 13.44
N ILE A 140 -20.34 16.12 14.32
CA ILE A 140 -18.91 15.80 14.19
C ILE A 140 -18.69 14.30 14.37
N ILE A 141 -19.30 13.70 15.41
CA ILE A 141 -19.21 12.27 15.69
C ILE A 141 -19.77 11.47 14.50
N ASP A 142 -20.95 11.83 14.00
CA ASP A 142 -21.58 11.18 12.85
C ASP A 142 -20.69 11.27 11.60
N LEU A 143 -20.14 12.45 11.32
CA LEU A 143 -19.21 12.66 10.21
C LEU A 143 -17.97 11.76 10.33
N GLN A 144 -17.40 11.65 11.53
CA GLN A 144 -16.23 10.81 11.77
C GLN A 144 -16.56 9.33 11.62
N ALA A 145 -17.71 8.88 12.13
CA ALA A 145 -18.17 7.50 11.96
C ALA A 145 -18.36 7.13 10.48
N ASP A 146 -18.97 8.02 9.69
CA ASP A 146 -19.12 7.83 8.24
C ASP A 146 -17.77 7.69 7.54
N LEU A 147 -16.81 8.56 7.89
CA LEU A 147 -15.47 8.53 7.32
C LEU A 147 -14.70 7.27 7.72
N ILE A 148 -14.81 6.83 8.98
CA ILE A 148 -14.20 5.57 9.44
C ILE A 148 -14.75 4.39 8.65
N LYS A 149 -16.06 4.35 8.40
CA LYS A 149 -16.67 3.28 7.60
C LYS A 149 -16.10 3.22 6.18
N ILE A 150 -15.94 4.38 5.54
CA ILE A 150 -15.30 4.49 4.22
C ILE A 150 -13.85 3.99 4.27
N LEU A 151 -13.11 4.37 5.32
CA LEU A 151 -11.73 3.91 5.52
C LEU A 151 -11.63 2.39 5.64
N ILE A 152 -12.51 1.76 6.42
CA ILE A 152 -12.56 0.29 6.58
C ILE A 152 -12.87 -0.41 5.27
N GLU A 153 -13.88 0.08 4.53
CA GLU A 153 -14.31 -0.53 3.28
C GLU A 153 -13.19 -0.51 2.24
N ILE A 154 -12.51 0.64 2.10
CA ILE A 154 -11.42 0.79 1.15
C ILE A 154 -10.16 0.05 1.59
N ASP A 155 -9.86 -0.02 2.90
CA ASP A 155 -8.74 -0.82 3.41
C ASP A 155 -8.91 -2.30 3.05
N ASN A 156 -10.11 -2.84 3.29
CA ASN A 156 -10.43 -4.22 2.93
C ASN A 156 -10.34 -4.44 1.41
N GLU A 157 -10.87 -3.53 0.60
CA GLU A 157 -10.81 -3.65 -0.87
C GLU A 157 -9.36 -3.67 -1.39
N ILE A 158 -8.51 -2.76 -0.90
CA ILE A 158 -7.11 -2.70 -1.31
C ILE A 158 -6.35 -3.95 -0.87
N LYS A 159 -6.55 -4.41 0.37
CA LYS A 159 -5.89 -5.61 0.91
C LYS A 159 -6.32 -6.88 0.18
N THR A 160 -7.62 -7.08 -0.02
CA THR A 160 -8.13 -8.21 -0.79
C THR A 160 -7.64 -8.17 -2.24
N SER A 161 -7.56 -7.00 -2.87
CA SER A 161 -6.99 -6.86 -4.21
C SER A 161 -5.50 -7.25 -4.27
N LEU A 162 -4.71 -6.82 -3.27
CA LEU A 162 -3.30 -7.20 -3.15
C LEU A 162 -3.13 -8.70 -2.93
N GLU A 163 -3.93 -9.31 -2.07
CA GLU A 163 -3.91 -10.75 -1.81
C GLU A 163 -4.27 -11.55 -3.06
N ASN A 164 -5.34 -11.18 -3.76
CA ASN A 164 -5.75 -11.84 -5.00
C ASN A 164 -4.66 -11.78 -6.07
N LYS A 165 -3.99 -10.62 -6.22
CA LYS A 165 -2.85 -10.50 -7.11
C LYS A 165 -1.66 -11.35 -6.68
N ASN A 166 -1.37 -11.44 -5.38
CA ASN A 166 -0.33 -12.32 -4.86
C ASN A 166 -0.65 -13.79 -5.17
N TYR A 167 -1.90 -14.23 -5.02
CA TYR A 167 -2.32 -15.60 -5.39
C TYR A 167 -2.17 -15.86 -6.89
N GLU A 168 -2.54 -14.92 -7.75
CA GLU A 168 -2.35 -15.06 -9.20
C GLU A 168 -0.87 -15.19 -9.56
N LEU A 169 0.00 -14.37 -8.95
CA LEU A 169 1.44 -14.44 -9.14
C LEU A 169 2.04 -15.76 -8.63
N LEU A 170 1.60 -16.24 -7.46
CA LEU A 170 2.00 -17.57 -6.94
C LEU A 170 1.54 -18.68 -7.87
N GLY A 171 0.32 -18.59 -8.41
CA GLY A 171 -0.22 -19.53 -9.40
C GLY A 171 0.66 -19.59 -10.65
N ARG A 172 1.04 -18.43 -11.21
CA ARG A 172 1.94 -18.33 -12.37
C ARG A 172 3.33 -18.90 -12.09
N LEU A 173 3.89 -18.66 -10.90
CA LEU A 173 5.17 -19.23 -10.47
C LEU A 173 5.10 -20.73 -10.17
N SER A 174 3.94 -21.23 -9.71
CA SER A 174 3.75 -22.65 -9.34
C SER A 174 3.44 -23.56 -10.54
N LEU A 175 2.98 -23.00 -11.66
CA LEU A 175 2.68 -23.75 -12.88
C LEU A 175 3.95 -24.25 -13.61
N GLU A 176 5.16 -23.94 -13.11
CA GLU A 176 6.42 -24.53 -13.58
C GLU A 176 6.74 -25.93 -13.00
N GLU A 177 5.95 -26.48 -12.07
CA GLU A 177 6.20 -27.83 -11.50
C GLU A 177 5.49 -28.99 -12.22
N LYS A 178 4.90 -28.77 -13.40
CA LYS A 178 4.33 -29.85 -14.22
C LYS A 178 4.76 -29.72 -15.68
N ASP A 179 5.90 -30.32 -16.00
CA ASP A 179 6.06 -31.30 -17.09
C ASP A 179 7.49 -31.91 -17.07
#